data_AF-A0A2S9QII7-F1
#
_entry.id   AF-A0A2S9QII7-F1
#
_cell.length_a   1.000
_cell.length_b   1.000
_cell.length_c   1.000
_cell.angle_alpha   90.00
_cell.angle_beta   90.00
_cell.angle_gamma   90.00
#
_symmetry.space_group_name_H-M   'P 1'
#
loop_
_entity.id
_entity.type
_entity.pdbx_description
1 polymer ?
#
loop_
_entity_poly.entity_id
_entity_poly.type
_entity_poly.pdbx_seq_one_letter_code
_entity_poly.pdbx_strand_id
1 'polypeptide(L)' 'MVIKRGQDNKWFIEHEGAQAPYEVIYAGDGIFSIFYIVDEATKYPVAVLQDAKSCERMALMHHYSRQRT' A
#
# COMPACT_ATOMS: atom_id res chain seq x y z
N MET A 1 2.96 9.03 2.03
CA MET A 1 2.99 7.56 2.08
C MET A 1 4.23 7.06 1.36
N VAL A 2 4.90 6.05 1.91
CA VAL A 2 6.13 5.49 1.33
C VAL A 2 6.09 3.97 1.44
N ILE A 3 6.41 3.25 0.36
CA ILE A 3 6.55 1.80 0.38
C ILE A 3 7.91 1.47 1.00
N LYS A 4 7.89 0.65 2.06
CA LYS A 4 9.09 0.16 2.74
C LYS A 4 9.09 -1.36 2.78
N ARG A 5 10.29 -1.93 2.87
CA ARG A 5 10.50 -3.36 3.09
C ARG A 5 10.87 -3.58 4.56
N GLY A 6 10.07 -4.38 5.25
CA GLY A 6 10.27 -4.78 6.63
C GLY A 6 11.39 -5.81 6.78
N GLN A 7 11.77 -6.07 8.03
CA GLN A 7 12.80 -7.06 8.37
C GLN A 7 12.37 -8.49 8.01
N ASP A 8 11.07 -8.75 7.92
CA ASP A 8 10.46 -10.02 7.51
C ASP A 8 10.31 -10.17 5.99
N ASN A 9 10.94 -9.29 5.20
CA ASN A 9 10.81 -9.18 3.75
C ASN A 9 9.41 -8.84 3.25
N LYS A 10 8.47 -8.46 4.12
CA LYS A 10 7.17 -7.96 3.68
C LYS A 10 7.25 -6.50 3.30
N TRP A 11 6.48 -6.12 2.29
CA TRP A 11 6.36 -4.74 1.88
C TRP A 11 5.13 -4.12 2.56
N PHE A 12 5.31 -2.92 3.11
CA PHE A 12 4.26 -2.19 3.79
C PHE A 12 4.31 -0.72 3.39
N ILE A 13 3.23 0.01 3.66
CA ILE A 13 3.18 1.45 3.45
C ILE A 13 3.34 2.14 4.80
N GLU A 14 4.30 3.06 4.89
CA GLU A 14 4.43 3.98 6.02
C GLU A 14 3.74 5.30 5.69
N HIS A 15 2.99 5.83 6.65
CA HIS A 15 2.41 7.16 6.60
C HIS A 15 2.65 7.87 7.94
N GLU A 16 3.27 9.05 7.89
CA GLU A 16 3.52 9.89 9.08
C GLU A 16 4.24 9.15 10.23
N GLY A 17 5.17 8.26 9.88
CA GLY A 17 5.96 7.49 10.85
C GLY A 17 5.27 6.24 11.42
N ALA A 18 4.03 5.95 11.01
CA ALA A 18 3.30 4.74 11.38
C ALA A 18 3.01 3.85 10.16
N GLN A 19 2.82 2.55 10.38
CA GLN A 19 2.37 1.65 9.34
C GLN A 19 0.91 1.97 8.98
N ALA A 20 0.68 2.30 7.71
CA ALA A 20 -0.64 2.56 7.17
C ALA A 20 -1.40 1.23 6.96
N PRO A 21 -2.75 1.25 6.91
CA PRO A 21 -3.59 0.05 6.75
C PRO A 21 -3.58 -0.48 5.31
N TYR A 22 -2.40 -0.75 4.78
CA TYR A 22 -2.18 -1.25 3.43
C TYR A 22 -1.19 -2.40 3.43
N GLU A 23 -1.49 -3.40 2.63
CA GLU A 23 -0.56 -4.46 2.26
C GLU A 23 0.01 -4.19 0.86
N VAL A 24 1.29 -4.47 0.69
CA VAL A 24 1.96 -4.36 -0.60
C VAL A 24 2.52 -5.73 -0.98
N ILE A 25 2.18 -6.20 -2.17
CA ILE A 25 2.73 -7.41 -2.77
C ILE A 25 3.63 -7.00 -3.92
N TYR A 26 4.90 -7.39 -3.86
CA TYR A 26 5.84 -7.25 -4.97
C TYR A 26 5.86 -8.54 -5.78
N ALA A 27 5.42 -8.48 -7.03
CA ALA A 27 5.30 -9.65 -7.90
C ALA A 27 6.59 -9.98 -8.68
N GLY A 28 7.60 -9.11 -8.60
CA GLY A 28 8.74 -9.12 -9.52
C GLY A 28 8.60 -8.04 -10.59
N ASP A 29 9.67 -7.83 -11.38
CA ASP A 29 9.70 -6.92 -12.54
C ASP A 29 9.21 -5.49 -12.28
N GLY A 30 9.39 -4.97 -11.06
CA GLY A 30 8.94 -3.64 -10.69
C GLY A 30 7.42 -3.51 -10.44
N ILE A 31 6.67 -4.61 -10.48
CA ILE A 31 5.21 -4.61 -10.29
C ILE A 31 4.87 -4.70 -8.80
N PHE A 32 4.07 -3.73 -8.35
CA PHE A 32 3.53 -3.66 -7.00
C PHE A 32 2.01 -3.70 -7.03
N SER A 33 1.42 -4.53 -6.18
CA SER A 33 -0.02 -4.58 -5.93
C SER A 33 -0.30 -4.04 -4.52
N ILE A 34 -1.21 -3.07 -4.41
CA ILE A 34 -1.61 -2.48 -3.14
C ILE A 34 -3.02 -2.96 -2.79
N PHE A 35 -3.17 -3.39 -1.54
CA PHE A 35 -4.46 -3.75 -0.96
C PHE A 35 -4.71 -2.90 0.28
N TYR A 36 -5.92 -2.36 0.40
CA TYR A 36 -6.39 -1.70 1.62
C TYR A 36 -6.92 -2.77 2.59
N ILE A 37 -6.44 -2.74 3.82
CA ILE A 37 -6.81 -3.69 4.86
C ILE A 37 -7.97 -3.09 5.66
N VAL A 38 -9.10 -3.79 5.69
CA VAL A 38 -10.23 -3.43 6.56
C VAL A 38 -10.15 -4.19 7.88
N ASP A 39 -9.82 -5.48 7.80
CA ASP A 39 -9.57 -6.38 8.91
C ASP A 39 -8.61 -7.50 8.45
N GLU A 40 -8.31 -8.47 9.34
CA GLU A 40 -7.36 -9.56 9.03
C GLU A 40 -7.81 -10.46 7.87
N ALA A 41 -9.12 -10.58 7.64
CA ALA A 41 -9.71 -11.43 6.59
C ALA A 41 -10.10 -10.63 5.33
N THR A 42 -10.36 -9.34 5.46
CA THR A 42 -10.94 -8.50 4.41
C THR A 42 -9.94 -7.48 3.89
N LYS A 43 -9.58 -7.64 2.62
CA LYS A 43 -8.69 -6.73 1.89
C LYS A 43 -9.32 -6.33 0.55
N TYR A 44 -9.20 -5.06 0.18
CA TYR A 44 -9.70 -4.54 -1.08
C TYR A 44 -8.55 -4.13 -2.01
N PRO A 45 -8.57 -4.51 -3.30
CA PRO A 45 -7.56 -4.08 -4.25
C PRO A 45 -7.66 -2.57 -4.48
N VAL A 46 -6.53 -1.88 -4.39
CA VAL A 46 -6.44 -0.43 -4.63
C VAL A 46 -5.81 -0.14 -5.98
N ALA A 47 -4.66 -0.77 -6.27
CA ALA A 47 -3.91 -0.54 -7.50
C ALA A 47 -2.93 -1.68 -7.79
N VAL A 48 -2.60 -1.86 -9.07
CA VAL A 48 -1.48 -2.68 -9.56
C VAL A 48 -0.70 -1.84 -10.56
N LEU A 49 0.55 -1.49 -10.26
CA LEU A 49 1.35 -0.57 -11.08
C LEU A 49 2.81 -1.03 -11.20
N GLN A 50 3.48 -0.59 -12.26
CA GLN A 50 4.86 -0.95 -12.62
C GLN A 50 5.93 -0.05 -11.97
N ASP A 51 5.63 0.60 -10.85
CA ASP A 51 6.63 1.28 -10.05
C ASP A 51 6.11 1.62 -8.64
N ALA A 52 7.04 1.69 -7.68
CA ALA A 52 6.71 1.98 -6.29
C ALA A 52 6.16 3.41 -6.10
N LYS A 53 6.66 4.41 -6.84
CA LYS A 53 6.25 5.81 -6.64
C LYS A 53 4.80 6.05 -7.06
N SER A 54 4.35 5.43 -8.15
CA SER A 54 2.95 5.49 -8.59
C SER A 54 2.05 4.78 -7.59
N CYS A 55 2.52 3.67 -7.02
CA CYS A 55 1.81 2.97 -5.95
C CYS A 55 1.65 3.85 -4.70
N GLU A 56 2.73 4.49 -4.24
CA GLU A 56 2.70 5.42 -3.11
C GLU A 56 1.70 6.56 -3.31
N ARG A 57 1.65 7.15 -4.51
CA ARG A 57 0.67 8.19 -4.86
C ARG A 57 -0.75 7.66 -4.82
N MET A 58 -1.00 6.49 -5.38
CA MET A 58 -2.33 5.87 -5.38
C MET A 58 -2.82 5.56 -3.96
N ALA A 59 -1.94 4.99 -3.12
CA ALA A 59 -2.26 4.74 -1.72
C ALA A 59 -2.59 6.03 -0.96
N LEU A 60 -1.83 7.11 -1.20
CA LEU A 60 -2.08 8.42 -0.60
C LEU A 60 -3.44 8.99 -1.01
N MET A 61 -3.75 8.97 -2.31
CA MET A 61 -5.05 9.45 -2.83
C MET A 61 -6.22 8.65 -2.26
N HIS A 62 -6.10 7.33 -2.25
CA HIS A 62 -7.11 6.44 -1.67
C HIS A 62 -7.30 6.66 -0.17
N HIS A 63 -6.22 6.92 0.57
CA HIS A 63 -6.30 7.22 2.00
C HIS A 63 -7.11 8.48 2.28
N TYR A 64 -6.82 9.58 1.57
CA TYR A 64 -7.56 10.82 1.76
C TYR A 64 -9.00 10.76 1.28
N SER A 65 -9.32 9.97 0.24
CA SER A 65 -10.70 9.79 -0.19
C SER A 65 -11.54 9.08 0.88
N ARG A 66 -10.96 8.14 1.62
CA ARG A 66 -11.64 7.42 2.71
C ARG A 66 -11.82 8.22 3.99
N GLN A 67 -11.00 9.23 4.24
CA GLN A 67 -11.17 10.13 5.40
C GLN A 67 -12.25 11.20 5.19
N ARG A 68 -12.72 11.39 3.95
CA ARG A 68 -13.74 12.39 3.60
C ARG A 68 -15.17 11.84 3.58
N THR A 69 -15.34 10.56 3.87
CA THR A 69 -16.63 9.83 3.96
C THR A 69 -16.86 9.38 5.38
#